data_AF-A0A7X3SN04-F1
#
_entry.id   AF-A0A7X3SN04-F1
#
_cell.length_a   1.000
_cell.length_b   1.000
_cell.length_c   1.000
_cell.angle_alpha   90.00
_cell.angle_beta   90.00
_cell.angle_gamma   90.00
#
_symmetry.space_group_name_H-M   'P 1'
#
loop_
_entity.id
_entity.type
_entity.pdbx_description
1 polymer ?
#
loop_
_entity_poly.entity_id
_entity_poly.type
_entity_poly.pdbx_seq_one_letter_code
_entity_poly.pdbx_strand_id
1 'polypeptide(L)'
;MTDSKDQKTTVILEPGQVAIVLGLEGGQINRQLVVGPEVEATLDDDHSDIPFHFFLASAFLVRLAQDEDFASELTEWYDERLQSEGDRTDAGT
;
A
#
# COMPACT_ATOMS: atom_id res chain seq x y z
N MET A 1 -3.51 14.51 -21.50
CA MET A 1 -3.40 13.05 -21.33
C MET A 1 -1.97 12.80 -20.88
N THR A 2 -1.73 12.91 -19.57
CA THR A 2 -0.39 12.82 -19.00
C THR A 2 -0.04 11.37 -18.75
N ASP A 3 1.00 10.90 -19.43
CA ASP A 3 1.69 9.62 -19.20
C ASP A 3 2.11 9.51 -17.73
N SER A 4 1.21 9.06 -16.86
CA SER A 4 1.54 8.70 -15.47
C SER A 4 2.05 7.25 -15.38
N LYS A 5 2.05 6.50 -16.50
CA LYS A 5 2.42 5.08 -16.55
C LYS A 5 3.91 4.81 -16.29
N ASP A 6 4.77 5.82 -16.38
CA ASP A 6 6.21 5.69 -16.15
C ASP A 6 6.71 6.31 -14.84
N GLN A 7 5.82 6.78 -13.96
CA GLN A 7 6.23 7.36 -12.69
C GLN A 7 6.65 6.25 -11.72
N LYS A 8 7.95 6.00 -11.64
CA LYS A 8 8.54 5.09 -10.67
C LYS A 8 8.65 5.78 -9.32
N THR A 9 7.97 5.23 -8.31
CA THR A 9 8.11 5.65 -6.91
C THR A 9 9.10 4.73 -6.21
N THR A 10 10.17 5.30 -5.67
CA THR A 10 11.11 4.57 -4.84
C THR A 10 10.62 4.58 -3.39
N VAL A 11 10.49 3.39 -2.79
CA VAL A 11 10.21 3.23 -1.36
C VAL A 11 11.49 2.74 -0.68
N ILE A 12 11.93 3.44 0.36
CA ILE A 12 13.08 3.05 1.19
C ILE A 12 12.52 2.51 2.50
N LEU A 13 12.86 1.27 2.83
CA LEU A 13 12.44 0.60 4.06
C LEU A 13 13.62 0.51 5.01
N GLU A 14 13.39 0.88 6.26
CA GLU A 14 14.33 0.61 7.35
C GLU A 14 14.27 -0.88 7.76
N PRO A 15 15.28 -1.38 8.49
CA PRO A 15 15.26 -2.74 9.02
C PRO A 15 13.97 -3.01 9.82
N GLY A 16 13.37 -4.19 9.61
CA GLY A 16 12.09 -4.58 10.22
C GLY A 16 10.82 -3.96 9.62
N GLN A 17 10.90 -3.07 8.62
CA GLN A 17 9.73 -2.45 8.01
C GLN A 17 9.17 -3.25 6.81
N VAL A 18 7.89 -3.03 6.56
CA VAL A 18 7.15 -3.51 5.38
C VAL A 18 6.34 -2.36 4.80
N ALA A 19 6.14 -2.35 3.48
CA ALA A 19 5.26 -1.41 2.81
C ALA A 19 4.20 -2.14 1.99
N ILE A 20 2.99 -1.60 2.00
CA ILE A 20 1.93 -1.98 1.08
C ILE A 20 1.77 -0.84 0.07
N VAL A 21 1.91 -1.16 -1.21
CA VAL A 21 1.63 -0.25 -2.32
C VAL A 21 0.27 -0.61 -2.89
N LEU A 22 -0.65 0.36 -2.88
CA LEU A 22 -1.96 0.25 -3.50
C LEU A 22 -2.01 1.16 -4.73
N GLY A 23 -2.54 0.65 -5.82
CA GLY A 23 -2.79 1.42 -7.04
C GLY A 23 -4.23 1.19 -7.49
N LEU A 24 -4.91 2.25 -7.90
CA LEU A 24 -6.26 2.17 -8.45
C LEU A 24 -6.20 2.29 -9.98
N GLU A 25 -6.61 1.26 -10.71
CA GLU A 25 -6.72 1.31 -12.17
C GLU A 25 -8.06 0.69 -12.60
N GLY A 26 -8.89 1.46 -13.31
CA GLY A 26 -10.17 0.96 -13.84
C GLY A 26 -11.16 0.48 -12.77
N GLY A 27 -11.13 1.05 -11.56
CA GLY A 27 -11.99 0.63 -10.44
C GLY A 27 -11.53 -0.64 -9.73
N GLN A 28 -10.34 -1.16 -10.06
CA GLN A 28 -9.72 -2.29 -9.37
C GLN A 28 -8.49 -1.83 -8.59
N ILE A 29 -8.33 -2.37 -7.37
CA ILE A 29 -7.14 -2.15 -6.56
C ILE A 29 -6.07 -3.18 -6.92
N ASN A 30 -4.98 -2.69 -7.50
CA ASN A 30 -3.69 -3.39 -7.58
C ASN A 30 -2.97 -3.25 -6.24
N ARG A 31 -2.34 -4.33 -5.78
CA ARG A 31 -1.69 -4.38 -4.47
C ARG A 31 -0.35 -5.08 -4.54
N GLN A 32 0.64 -4.54 -3.84
CA GLN A 32 1.96 -5.12 -3.71
C GLN A 32 2.45 -5.01 -2.27
N LEU A 33 2.95 -6.12 -1.72
CA LEU A 33 3.70 -6.12 -0.46
C LEU A 33 5.19 -6.03 -0.77
N VAL A 34 5.89 -5.10 -0.14
CA VAL A 34 7.34 -4.95 -0.20
C VAL A 34 7.88 -5.16 1.20
N VAL A 35 8.84 -6.06 1.34
CA VAL A 35 9.49 -6.38 2.62
C VAL A 35 10.92 -5.89 2.62
N GLY A 36 11.39 -5.40 3.76
CA GLY A 36 12.81 -5.09 3.95
C GLY A 36 13.66 -6.37 4.06
N PRO A 37 14.98 -6.29 3.80
CA PRO A 37 15.87 -7.46 3.79
C PRO A 37 15.91 -8.26 5.11
N GLU A 38 15.74 -7.60 6.26
CA GLU A 38 15.71 -8.28 7.56
C GLU A 38 14.41 -9.09 7.75
N VAL A 39 13.28 -8.54 7.30
CA VAL A 39 12.00 -9.26 7.31
C VAL A 39 12.08 -10.44 6.35
N GLU A 40 12.64 -10.25 5.16
CA GLU A 40 12.87 -11.32 4.18
C GLU A 40 13.73 -12.44 4.78
N ALA A 41 14.87 -12.11 5.40
CA ALA A 41 15.74 -13.10 6.04
C ALA A 41 15.05 -13.86 7.19
N THR A 42 14.15 -13.20 7.92
CA THR A 42 13.37 -13.85 9.00
C THR A 42 12.31 -14.80 8.44
N LEU A 43 11.70 -14.47 7.30
CA LEU A 43 10.70 -15.30 6.65
C LEU A 43 11.29 -16.53 5.97
N ASP A 44 12.55 -16.46 5.53
CA ASP A 44 13.29 -17.57 4.94
C ASP A 44 13.83 -18.58 5.99
N ASP A 45 13.78 -18.23 7.27
CA ASP A 45 14.17 -19.11 8.37
C ASP A 45 12.95 -19.85 8.94
N ASP A 46 12.83 -21.15 8.60
CA ASP A 46 11.76 -22.05 9.05
C ASP A 46 11.62 -22.18 10.58
N HIS A 47 12.61 -21.71 11.35
CA HIS A 47 12.62 -21.75 12.81
C HIS A 47 12.27 -20.41 13.47
N SER A 48 12.10 -19.34 12.70
CA SER A 48 11.81 -18.00 13.20
C SER A 48 10.30 -17.71 13.25
N ASP A 49 9.89 -16.92 14.24
CA ASP A 49 8.52 -16.42 14.32
C ASP A 49 8.26 -15.37 13.23
N ILE A 50 7.06 -15.40 12.64
CA ILE A 50 6.67 -14.42 11.62
C ILE A 50 6.65 -13.01 12.24
N PRO A 51 7.36 -12.02 11.66
CA PRO A 51 7.33 -10.65 12.16
C PRO A 51 5.91 -10.08 12.18
N PHE A 52 5.51 -9.50 13.30
CA PHE A 52 4.14 -9.00 13.49
C PHE A 52 3.70 -8.01 12.41
N HIS A 53 4.58 -7.10 11.98
CA HIS A 53 4.28 -6.13 10.92
C HIS A 53 4.00 -6.81 9.57
N PHE A 54 4.75 -7.87 9.23
CA PHE A 54 4.50 -8.66 8.04
C PHE A 54 3.16 -9.40 8.14
N PHE A 55 2.86 -10.01 9.29
CA PHE A 55 1.58 -10.66 9.53
C PHE A 55 0.42 -9.67 9.35
N LEU A 56 0.51 -8.49 9.97
CA LEU A 56 -0.51 -7.45 9.88
C LEU A 56 -0.71 -6.98 8.44
N ALA A 57 0.38 -6.72 7.71
CA ALA A 57 0.33 -6.31 6.31
C ALA A 57 -0.31 -7.39 5.43
N SER A 58 0.04 -8.66 5.66
CA SER A 58 -0.55 -9.80 4.96
C SER A 58 -2.04 -9.94 5.25
N ALA A 59 -2.45 -9.81 6.52
CA ALA A 59 -3.85 -9.87 6.94
C ALA A 59 -4.67 -8.73 6.33
N PHE A 60 -4.12 -7.52 6.25
CA PHE A 60 -4.73 -6.40 5.55
C PHE A 60 -4.98 -6.72 4.07
N LEU A 61 -4.00 -7.29 3.37
CA LEU A 61 -4.14 -7.65 1.96
C LEU A 61 -5.16 -8.77 1.73
N VAL A 62 -5.24 -9.74 2.65
CA VAL A 62 -6.27 -10.79 2.62
C VAL A 62 -7.65 -10.17 2.80
N ARG A 63 -7.81 -9.27 3.79
CA ARG A 63 -9.07 -8.56 4.04
C ARG A 63 -9.50 -7.77 2.82
N LEU A 64 -8.58 -7.03 2.22
CA LEU A 64 -8.81 -6.25 1.00
C LEU A 64 -9.23 -7.11 -0.19
N ALA A 65 -8.79 -8.36 -0.26
CA ALA A 65 -9.13 -9.28 -1.34
C ALA A 65 -10.47 -10.01 -1.14
N GLN A 66 -10.91 -10.16 0.10
CA GLN A 66 -12.07 -10.99 0.48
C GLN A 66 -13.32 -10.19 0.84
N ASP A 67 -13.17 -8.90 1.12
CA ASP A 67 -14.27 -8.04 1.52
C ASP A 67 -14.38 -6.84 0.57
N GLU A 68 -15.40 -6.90 -0.28
CA GLU A 68 -15.66 -5.91 -1.32
C GLU A 68 -16.10 -4.56 -0.72
N ASP A 69 -16.88 -4.58 0.36
CA ASP A 69 -17.33 -3.36 1.04
C ASP A 69 -16.12 -2.59 1.61
N PHE A 70 -15.20 -3.30 2.27
CA PHE A 70 -13.95 -2.72 2.78
C PHE A 70 -13.08 -2.15 1.67
N ALA A 71 -12.97 -2.85 0.52
CA ALA A 71 -12.22 -2.36 -0.62
C ALA A 71 -12.85 -1.10 -1.24
N SER A 72 -14.18 -1.03 -1.30
CA SER A 72 -14.92 0.15 -1.77
C SER A 72 -14.73 1.33 -0.83
N GLU A 73 -14.95 1.13 0.47
CA GLU A 73 -14.77 2.17 1.50
C GLU A 73 -13.34 2.74 1.49
N LEU A 74 -12.33 1.87 1.33
CA LEU A 74 -10.94 2.29 1.24
C LEU A 74 -10.66 3.12 -0.02
N THR A 75 -11.25 2.74 -1.15
CA THR A 75 -11.11 3.47 -2.42
C THR A 75 -11.76 4.84 -2.32
N GLU A 76 -12.99 4.90 -1.81
CA GLU A 76 -13.73 6.15 -1.61
C GLU A 76 -12.95 7.10 -0.70
N TRP A 77 -12.46 6.60 0.44
CA TRP A 77 -11.63 7.38 1.36
C TRP A 77 -10.35 7.91 0.69
N TYR A 78 -9.70 7.11 -0.16
CA TYR A 78 -8.48 7.51 -0.86
C TYR A 78 -8.76 8.61 -1.90
N ASP A 79 -9.85 8.48 -2.66
CA ASP A 79 -10.27 9.48 -3.64
C ASP A 79 -10.64 10.81 -2.96
N GLU A 80 -11.36 10.76 -1.84
CA GLU A 80 -11.66 11.96 -1.02
C GLU A 80 -10.37 12.65 -0.56
N ARG A 81 -9.37 11.88 -0.12
CA ARG A 81 -8.09 12.43 0.35
C ARG A 81 -7.31 13.10 -0.77
N LEU A 82 -7.20 12.46 -1.93
CA LEU A 82 -6.55 13.05 -3.10
C LEU A 82 -7.21 14.36 -3.53
N GLN A 83 -8.55 14.41 -3.53
CA GLN A 83 -9.28 15.64 -3.86
C GLN A 83 -9.06 16.73 -2.81
N SER A 84 -9.03 16.37 -1.52
CA SER A 84 -8.80 17.32 -0.42
C SER A 84 -7.38 17.92 -0.40
N GLU A 85 -6.38 17.19 -0.90
CA GLU A 85 -5.01 17.69 -1.01
C GLU A 85 -4.80 18.56 -2.26
N GLY A 86 -5.51 18.27 -3.35
CA GLY A 86 -5.55 19.13 -4.54
C GLY A 86 -6.10 20.54 -4.26
N ASP A 87 -7.15 20.63 -3.43
CA ASP A 87 -7.81 21.90 -3.09
C ASP A 87 -6.97 22.83 -2.19
N ARG A 88 -5.96 22.28 -1.49
CA ARG A 88 -5.02 23.10 -0.68
C ARG A 88 -3.93 23.78 -1.51
N THR A 89 -3.73 23.37 -2.76
CA THR A 89 -2.66 23.90 -3.61
C THR A 89 -3.11 25.09 -4.45
N ASP A 90 -4.43 25.26 -4.67
CA ASP A 90 -5.02 26.39 -5.42
C ASP A 90 -5.51 27.55 -4.52
N ALA A 91 -5.48 27.37 -3.19
CA ALA A 91 -5.85 28.39 -2.20
C ALA A 91 -4.67 29.27 -1.74
N GLY A 92 -3.59 29.35 -2.53
CA GLY A 92 -2.46 30.27 -2.31
C GLY A 92 -2.61 31.56 -3.11
N THR A 93 -3.41 32.51 -2.62
CA THR A 93 -3.40 33.92 -3.05
C THR A 93 -2.32 34.69 -2.30
#